data_AF-A0A7U6QQF1-F1
#
_entry.id   AF-A0A7U6QQF1-F1
#
_cell.length_a   1.000
_cell.length_b   1.000
_cell.length_c   1.000
_cell.angle_alpha   90.00
_cell.angle_beta   90.00
_cell.angle_gamma   90.00
#
_symmetry.space_group_name_H-M   'P 1'
#
loop_
_entity.id
_entity.type
_entity.pdbx_description
1 polymer ?
#
loop_
_entity_poly.entity_id
_entity_poly.type
_entity_poly.pdbx_seq_one_letter_code
_entity_poly.pdbx_strand_id
1 'polypeptide(L)'
;MTTLAGKCRPSATCRYCATPDKSKLSKRKNPTSITYYRDAGVLPEALLNYLGRMGYSMPNDAEKFTLDEMIASFDIQRVSLGGPIFDIEKLNWVNSEWLRALTPEELKNKILEWASNSDKLTAIAAAIQPRIELLSDAVNWGGFYFQNLPDINAESFTHKSLSPEQIIEMLQLALWQLETLPTWSEENIYATLKGLAAHLDIKMRDFMAPFFIAIAGSTSSTPVMNSMAIIGADMTLTRLRHAVDVLGGLGKRN
;
A
#
# COMPACT_ATOMS: atom_id res chain seq x y z
N MET A 1 9.15 -0.70 -52.40
CA MET A 1 8.61 -0.43 -51.05
C MET A 1 7.09 -0.56 -51.13
N THR A 2 6.56 -1.70 -50.73
CA THR A 2 5.11 -1.96 -50.79
C THR A 2 4.48 -1.47 -49.49
N THR A 3 3.85 -0.31 -49.52
CA THR A 3 3.07 0.21 -48.39
C THR A 3 1.91 -0.76 -48.14
N LEU A 4 1.84 -1.36 -46.94
CA LEU A 4 0.75 -2.24 -46.56
C LEU A 4 -0.57 -1.43 -46.58
N ALA A 5 -1.44 -1.74 -47.54
CA ALA A 5 -2.75 -1.11 -47.73
C ALA A 5 -3.79 -1.60 -46.70
N GLY A 6 -3.48 -1.47 -45.41
CA GLY A 6 -4.42 -1.71 -44.31
C GLY A 6 -5.15 -0.42 -43.95
N LYS A 7 -6.48 -0.48 -43.76
CA LYS A 7 -7.24 0.64 -43.17
C LYS A 7 -6.75 0.91 -41.75
N CYS A 8 -6.33 2.15 -41.45
CA CYS A 8 -5.99 2.57 -40.09
C CYS A 8 -7.18 2.36 -39.16
N ARG A 9 -6.94 1.71 -38.01
CA ARG A 9 -7.96 1.56 -36.96
C ARG A 9 -8.17 2.89 -36.23
N PRO A 10 -9.38 3.20 -35.78
CA PRO A 10 -9.61 4.34 -34.89
C PRO A 10 -8.71 4.20 -33.66
N SER A 11 -8.03 5.28 -33.29
CA SER A 11 -7.14 5.35 -32.12
C SER A 11 -7.62 6.44 -31.18
N ALA A 12 -7.69 6.13 -29.89
CA ALA A 12 -7.85 7.10 -28.83
C ALA A 12 -6.68 6.97 -27.86
N THR A 13 -6.12 8.10 -27.42
CA THR A 13 -5.01 8.13 -26.46
C THR A 13 -5.48 8.87 -25.21
N CYS A 14 -5.61 8.15 -24.09
CA CYS A 14 -5.85 8.77 -22.79
C CYS A 14 -4.57 9.38 -22.24
N ARG A 15 -4.69 10.49 -21.52
CA ARG A 15 -3.54 11.09 -20.79
C ARG A 15 -3.15 10.25 -19.58
N TYR A 16 -1.90 10.37 -19.17
CA TYR A 16 -1.38 9.73 -17.96
C TYR A 16 -2.03 10.32 -16.69
N CYS A 17 -2.17 9.48 -15.67
CA CYS A 17 -2.59 9.91 -14.34
C CYS A 17 -1.49 10.73 -13.64
N ALA A 18 -1.91 11.80 -12.96
CA ALA A 18 -1.07 12.64 -12.13
C ALA A 18 -1.47 12.52 -10.66
N THR A 19 -0.61 12.93 -9.74
CA THR A 19 -0.94 13.12 -8.32
C THR A 19 -1.48 14.54 -8.07
N PRO A 20 -2.03 14.85 -6.88
CA PRO A 20 -2.56 16.19 -6.57
C PRO A 20 -1.51 17.31 -6.71
N ASP A 21 -0.23 16.99 -6.52
CA ASP A 21 0.92 17.89 -6.77
C ASP A 21 1.24 18.09 -8.28
N LYS A 22 0.42 17.54 -9.18
CA LYS A 22 0.58 17.53 -10.65
C LYS A 22 1.81 16.77 -11.15
N SER A 23 2.51 16.03 -10.30
CA SER A 23 3.58 15.13 -10.72
C SER A 23 3.00 13.82 -11.29
N LYS A 24 3.82 13.06 -12.02
CA LYS A 24 3.35 11.78 -12.60
C LYS A 24 3.10 10.78 -11.49
N LEU A 25 1.97 10.06 -11.57
CA LEU A 25 1.72 8.91 -10.69
C LEU A 25 2.85 7.90 -10.88
N SER A 26 3.53 7.55 -9.78
CA SER A 26 4.69 6.66 -9.83
C SER A 26 4.73 5.75 -8.61
N LYS A 27 5.18 4.51 -8.83
CA LYS A 27 5.40 3.50 -7.78
C LYS A 27 6.29 4.00 -6.64
N ARG A 28 7.22 4.90 -6.96
CA ARG A 28 8.19 5.45 -5.99
C ARG A 28 7.55 6.34 -4.95
N LYS A 29 6.47 7.03 -5.31
CA LYS A 29 5.79 8.01 -4.44
C LYS A 29 4.43 7.52 -3.95
N ASN A 30 3.78 6.61 -4.69
CA ASN A 30 2.42 6.20 -4.41
C ASN A 30 2.29 4.67 -4.55
N PRO A 31 1.48 4.02 -3.72
CA PRO A 31 1.12 2.64 -3.96
C PRO A 31 0.21 2.56 -5.20
N THR A 32 0.77 2.22 -6.36
CA THR A 32 -0.01 2.12 -7.61
C THR A 32 -0.46 0.68 -7.91
N SER A 33 -0.18 -0.26 -7.01
CA SER A 33 -0.47 -1.68 -7.22
C SER A 33 -1.92 -1.98 -6.84
N ILE A 34 -2.63 -2.74 -7.69
CA ILE A 34 -4.01 -3.17 -7.38
C ILE A 34 -4.01 -4.11 -6.17
N THR A 35 -2.98 -4.95 -6.03
CA THR A 35 -2.82 -5.86 -4.90
C THR A 35 -2.67 -5.11 -3.58
N TYR A 36 -2.00 -3.95 -3.57
CA TYR A 36 -1.98 -3.07 -2.39
C TYR A 36 -3.39 -2.68 -1.94
N TYR A 37 -4.22 -2.17 -2.85
CA TYR A 37 -5.56 -1.68 -2.49
C TYR A 37 -6.48 -2.81 -2.00
N ARG A 38 -6.37 -3.99 -2.62
CA ARG A 38 -7.02 -5.21 -2.13
C ARG A 38 -6.56 -5.52 -0.70
N ASP A 39 -5.25 -5.57 -0.47
CA ASP A 39 -4.68 -5.94 0.83
C ASP A 39 -4.94 -4.88 1.90
N ALA A 40 -5.09 -3.61 1.52
CA ALA A 40 -5.48 -2.49 2.37
C ALA A 40 -6.99 -2.45 2.69
N GLY A 41 -7.81 -3.32 2.09
CA GLY A 41 -9.25 -3.41 2.36
C GLY A 41 -10.12 -2.45 1.56
N VAL A 42 -9.65 -1.94 0.43
CA VAL A 42 -10.48 -1.18 -0.51
C VAL A 42 -11.37 -2.14 -1.29
N LEU A 43 -12.68 -1.86 -1.32
CA LEU A 43 -13.63 -2.65 -2.06
C LEU A 43 -13.35 -2.57 -3.57
N PRO A 44 -13.36 -3.70 -4.30
CA PRO A 44 -13.11 -3.69 -5.75
C PRO A 44 -14.11 -2.81 -6.51
N GLU A 45 -15.37 -2.78 -6.06
CA GLU A 45 -16.43 -1.95 -6.63
C GLU A 45 -16.11 -0.45 -6.45
N ALA A 46 -15.59 -0.07 -5.29
CA ALA A 46 -15.18 1.30 -5.00
C ALA A 46 -13.97 1.73 -5.82
N LEU A 47 -12.97 0.85 -5.96
CA LEU A 47 -11.80 1.12 -6.78
C LEU A 47 -12.19 1.28 -8.26
N LEU A 48 -13.06 0.42 -8.79
CA LEU A 48 -13.55 0.54 -10.17
C LEU A 48 -14.36 1.82 -10.38
N ASN A 49 -15.28 2.14 -9.48
CA ASN A 49 -16.05 3.39 -9.51
C ASN A 49 -15.11 4.61 -9.52
N TYR A 50 -14.10 4.61 -8.65
CA TYR A 50 -13.12 5.68 -8.57
C TYR A 50 -12.32 5.82 -9.87
N LEU A 51 -11.82 4.72 -10.43
CA LEU A 51 -11.09 4.72 -11.71
C LEU A 51 -11.97 5.21 -12.87
N GLY A 52 -13.23 4.80 -12.91
CA GLY A 52 -14.20 5.29 -13.89
C GLY A 52 -14.40 6.80 -13.79
N ARG A 53 -14.62 7.30 -12.56
CA ARG A 53 -14.86 8.72 -12.27
C ARG A 53 -13.65 9.62 -12.60
N MET A 54 -12.43 9.09 -12.54
CA MET A 54 -11.25 9.84 -12.94
C MET A 54 -11.28 10.23 -14.42
N GLY A 55 -11.80 9.34 -15.29
CA GLY A 55 -11.81 9.55 -16.73
C GLY A 55 -13.15 10.00 -17.29
N TYR A 56 -14.26 9.77 -16.60
CA TYR A 56 -15.61 9.88 -17.12
C TYR A 56 -16.58 10.45 -16.08
N SER A 57 -17.49 11.32 -16.53
CA SER A 57 -18.57 11.86 -15.69
C SER A 57 -19.91 11.22 -16.07
N MET A 58 -20.63 10.68 -15.09
CA MET A 58 -21.99 10.15 -15.30
C MET A 58 -22.94 11.24 -15.83
N PRO A 59 -23.97 10.93 -16.65
CA PRO A 59 -24.92 11.93 -17.16
C PRO A 59 -25.72 12.67 -16.09
N ASN A 60 -25.93 12.02 -14.94
CA ASN A 60 -26.64 12.55 -13.77
C ASN A 60 -25.70 13.08 -12.68
N ASP A 61 -24.41 13.25 -13.00
CA ASP A 61 -23.36 13.67 -12.06
C ASP A 61 -23.24 12.77 -10.81
N ALA A 62 -23.70 11.51 -10.89
CA ALA A 62 -23.54 10.55 -9.81
C ALA A 62 -22.05 10.27 -9.53
N GLU A 63 -21.68 10.37 -8.26
CA GLU A 63 -20.32 10.10 -7.81
C GLU A 63 -20.10 8.63 -7.43
N LYS A 64 -21.19 7.94 -7.08
CA LYS A 64 -21.24 6.51 -6.79
C LYS A 64 -22.04 5.78 -7.86
N PHE A 65 -21.41 4.81 -8.52
CA PHE A 65 -22.02 4.03 -9.60
C PHE A 65 -21.29 2.69 -9.76
N THR A 66 -22.01 1.68 -10.25
CA THR A 66 -21.47 0.38 -10.62
C THR A 66 -20.79 0.40 -12.00
N LEU A 67 -19.99 -0.63 -12.30
CA LEU A 67 -19.42 -0.79 -13.63
C LEU A 67 -20.52 -0.94 -14.70
N ASP A 68 -21.60 -1.67 -14.41
CA ASP A 68 -22.70 -1.88 -15.35
C ASP A 68 -23.45 -0.57 -15.65
N GLU A 69 -23.68 0.27 -14.65
CA GLU A 69 -24.26 1.61 -14.82
C GLU A 69 -23.36 2.53 -15.64
N MET A 70 -22.04 2.45 -15.43
CA MET A 70 -21.06 3.18 -16.24
C MET A 70 -21.11 2.71 -17.69
N ILE A 71 -21.12 1.40 -17.94
CA ILE A 71 -21.19 0.82 -19.29
C ILE A 71 -22.49 1.23 -20.00
N ALA A 72 -23.62 1.13 -19.31
CA ALA A 72 -24.94 1.45 -19.87
C ALA A 72 -25.08 2.92 -20.27
N SER A 73 -24.37 3.81 -19.59
CA SER A 73 -24.41 5.26 -19.86
C SER A 73 -23.20 5.78 -20.66
N PHE A 74 -22.23 4.93 -20.99
CA PHE A 74 -20.93 5.35 -21.49
C PHE A 74 -21.03 6.16 -22.79
N ASP A 75 -20.47 7.37 -22.75
CA ASP A 75 -20.30 8.25 -23.90
C ASP A 75 -18.86 8.78 -23.94
N ILE A 76 -18.17 8.51 -25.05
CA ILE A 76 -16.79 8.95 -25.27
C ILE A 76 -16.65 10.48 -25.22
N GLN A 77 -17.72 11.24 -25.53
CA GLN A 77 -17.72 12.71 -25.46
C GLN A 77 -17.66 13.24 -24.02
N ARG A 78 -18.01 12.42 -23.03
CA ARG A 78 -17.95 12.77 -21.61
C ARG A 78 -16.62 12.36 -20.95
N VAL A 79 -15.69 11.82 -21.72
CA VAL A 79 -14.34 11.50 -21.24
C VAL A 79 -13.52 12.77 -21.13
N SER A 80 -12.95 13.01 -19.95
CA SER A 80 -12.12 14.20 -19.70
C SER A 80 -10.82 14.16 -20.50
N LEU A 81 -10.49 15.26 -21.16
CA LEU A 81 -9.22 15.44 -21.89
C LEU A 81 -8.05 15.83 -20.97
N GLY A 82 -8.33 16.16 -19.71
CA GLY A 82 -7.34 16.47 -18.69
C GLY A 82 -6.62 15.20 -18.19
N GLY A 83 -5.41 15.36 -17.66
CA GLY A 83 -4.74 14.26 -16.96
C GLY A 83 -5.48 13.97 -15.65
N PRO A 84 -6.05 12.77 -15.44
CA PRO A 84 -6.78 12.48 -14.22
C PRO A 84 -5.87 12.56 -13.00
N ILE A 85 -6.38 13.13 -11.90
CA ILE A 85 -5.66 13.23 -10.63
C ILE A 85 -6.03 12.04 -9.76
N PHE A 86 -5.03 11.24 -9.41
CA PHE A 86 -5.13 10.16 -8.45
C PHE A 86 -4.96 10.71 -7.03
N ASP A 87 -6.08 10.98 -6.40
CA ASP A 87 -6.24 11.43 -5.02
C ASP A 87 -6.74 10.29 -4.11
N ILE A 88 -5.92 9.93 -3.11
CA ILE A 88 -6.22 8.85 -2.14
C ILE A 88 -7.35 9.24 -1.20
N GLU A 89 -7.48 10.50 -0.78
CA GLU A 89 -8.56 10.94 0.10
C GLU A 89 -9.90 10.77 -0.61
N LYS A 90 -9.94 11.10 -1.89
CA LYS A 90 -11.11 10.90 -2.74
C LYS A 90 -11.45 9.41 -2.94
N LEU A 91 -10.45 8.55 -3.12
CA LEU A 91 -10.67 7.10 -3.15
C LEU A 91 -11.25 6.59 -1.82
N ASN A 92 -10.70 7.03 -0.69
CA ASN A 92 -11.18 6.66 0.65
C ASN A 92 -12.63 7.12 0.88
N TRP A 93 -12.98 8.31 0.39
CA TRP A 93 -14.35 8.80 0.43
C TRP A 93 -15.30 7.89 -0.36
N VAL A 94 -14.97 7.58 -1.62
CA VAL A 94 -15.77 6.66 -2.45
C VAL A 94 -15.90 5.30 -1.77
N ASN A 95 -14.79 4.73 -1.28
CA ASN A 95 -14.80 3.47 -0.55
C ASN A 95 -15.71 3.49 0.69
N SER A 96 -15.73 4.60 1.42
CA SER A 96 -16.61 4.78 2.58
C SER A 96 -18.09 4.85 2.20
N GLU A 97 -18.43 5.47 1.06
CA GLU A 97 -19.80 5.47 0.53
C GLU A 97 -20.27 4.07 0.12
N TRP A 98 -19.36 3.22 -0.37
CA TRP A 98 -19.64 1.81 -0.64
C TRP A 98 -19.83 1.02 0.65
N LEU A 99 -18.91 1.14 1.61
CA LEU A 99 -18.98 0.45 2.90
C LEU A 99 -20.25 0.83 3.69
N ARG A 100 -20.63 2.11 3.73
CA ARG A 100 -21.83 2.58 4.45
C ARG A 100 -23.15 2.09 3.85
N ALA A 101 -23.16 1.69 2.59
CA ALA A 101 -24.34 1.14 1.94
C ALA A 101 -24.53 -0.35 2.19
N LEU A 102 -23.53 -1.04 2.76
CA LEU A 102 -23.66 -2.44 3.12
C LEU A 102 -24.49 -2.59 4.39
N THR A 103 -25.34 -3.62 4.41
CA THR A 103 -25.92 -4.12 5.65
C THR A 103 -24.84 -4.70 6.57
N PRO A 104 -25.08 -4.82 7.88
CA PRO A 104 -24.14 -5.44 8.80
C PRO A 104 -23.73 -6.87 8.40
N GLU A 105 -24.65 -7.64 7.80
CA GLU A 105 -24.36 -9.00 7.33
C GLU A 105 -23.44 -9.02 6.11
N GLU A 106 -23.68 -8.15 5.13
CA GLU A 106 -22.81 -8.00 3.96
C GLU A 106 -21.42 -7.51 4.37
N LEU A 107 -21.34 -6.53 5.28
CA LEU A 107 -20.07 -6.03 5.81
C LEU A 107 -19.28 -7.15 6.51
N LYS A 108 -19.93 -7.92 7.38
CA LYS A 108 -19.31 -9.09 8.04
C LYS A 108 -18.74 -10.06 6.99
N ASN A 109 -19.51 -10.39 5.95
CA ASN A 109 -19.06 -11.30 4.90
C ASN A 109 -17.86 -10.74 4.13
N LYS A 110 -17.88 -9.45 3.76
CA LYS A 110 -16.77 -8.78 3.07
C LYS A 110 -15.49 -8.73 3.93
N ILE A 111 -15.60 -8.47 5.23
CA ILE A 111 -14.46 -8.50 6.16
C ILE A 111 -13.85 -9.90 6.23
N LEU A 112 -14.70 -10.94 6.36
CA LEU A 112 -14.23 -12.32 6.39
C LEU A 112 -13.58 -12.71 5.07
N GLU A 113 -14.18 -12.41 3.92
CA GLU A 113 -13.62 -12.66 2.60
C GLU A 113 -12.23 -12.03 2.47
N TRP A 114 -12.09 -10.75 2.82
CA TRP A 114 -10.82 -10.02 2.78
C TRP A 114 -9.75 -10.61 3.71
N ALA A 115 -10.12 -11.05 4.93
CA ALA A 115 -9.18 -11.57 5.92
C ALA A 115 -8.87 -13.08 5.81
N SER A 116 -9.71 -13.84 5.10
CA SER A 116 -9.76 -15.33 5.15
C SER A 116 -8.68 -16.09 4.39
N ASN A 117 -7.57 -15.45 4.00
CA ASN A 117 -6.46 -16.18 3.35
C ASN A 117 -5.86 -17.19 4.35
N SER A 118 -6.18 -18.47 4.17
CA SER A 118 -5.82 -19.55 5.10
C SER A 118 -4.32 -19.64 5.33
N ASP A 119 -3.52 -19.62 4.28
CA ASP A 119 -2.06 -19.74 4.39
C ASP A 119 -1.46 -18.55 5.16
N LYS A 120 -1.95 -17.34 4.87
CA LYS A 120 -1.55 -16.12 5.61
C LYS A 120 -1.95 -16.22 7.08
N LEU A 121 -3.17 -16.66 7.38
CA LEU A 121 -3.65 -16.83 8.76
C LEU A 121 -2.85 -17.89 9.53
N THR A 122 -2.49 -19.00 8.89
CA THR A 122 -1.61 -20.02 9.48
C THR A 122 -0.22 -19.46 9.76
N ALA A 123 0.34 -18.67 8.85
CA ALA A 123 1.63 -18.02 9.07
C ALA A 123 1.58 -16.99 10.22
N ILE A 124 0.52 -16.18 10.30
CA ILE A 124 0.29 -15.27 11.42
C ILE A 124 0.19 -16.05 12.73
N ALA A 125 -0.62 -17.12 12.76
CA ALA A 125 -0.80 -17.97 13.93
C ALA A 125 0.55 -18.54 14.41
N ALA A 126 1.38 -19.05 13.51
CA ALA A 126 2.72 -19.54 13.83
C ALA A 126 3.62 -18.44 14.41
N ALA A 127 3.55 -17.21 13.89
CA ALA A 127 4.35 -16.08 14.36
C ALA A 127 3.95 -15.61 15.78
N ILE A 128 2.66 -15.65 16.10
CA ILE A 128 2.13 -15.19 17.39
C ILE A 128 2.10 -16.28 18.47
N GLN A 129 2.04 -17.56 18.09
CA GLN A 129 1.89 -18.69 19.03
C GLN A 129 2.88 -18.67 20.21
N PRO A 130 4.17 -18.32 20.04
CA PRO A 130 5.10 -18.25 21.17
C PRO A 130 4.91 -17.07 22.12
N ARG A 131 3.97 -16.16 21.82
CA ARG A 131 3.78 -14.87 22.51
C ARG A 131 2.42 -14.73 23.19
N ILE A 132 1.53 -15.70 23.00
CA ILE A 132 0.16 -15.67 23.51
C ILE A 132 -0.01 -16.72 24.61
N GLU A 133 -0.76 -16.38 25.65
CA GLU A 133 -1.22 -17.31 26.68
C GLU A 133 -2.71 -17.62 26.51
N LEU A 134 -3.47 -16.66 25.99
CA LEU A 134 -4.90 -16.72 25.74
C LEU A 134 -5.21 -16.42 24.28
N LEU A 135 -6.32 -16.95 23.76
CA LEU A 135 -6.78 -16.62 22.40
C LEU A 135 -7.10 -15.13 22.23
N SER A 136 -7.47 -14.43 23.30
CA SER A 136 -7.67 -12.97 23.30
C SER A 136 -6.40 -12.19 22.96
N ASP A 137 -5.22 -12.74 23.28
CA ASP A 137 -3.93 -12.09 23.01
C ASP A 137 -3.63 -12.06 21.50
N ALA A 138 -4.26 -12.93 20.72
CA ALA A 138 -4.10 -12.98 19.27
C ALA A 138 -4.52 -11.68 18.59
N VAL A 139 -5.49 -10.95 19.15
CA VAL A 139 -5.91 -9.65 18.62
C VAL A 139 -4.78 -8.62 18.80
N ASN A 140 -4.14 -8.60 19.97
CA ASN A 140 -3.07 -7.65 20.28
C ASN A 140 -1.79 -7.95 19.47
N TRP A 141 -1.39 -9.21 19.39
CA TRP A 141 -0.19 -9.61 18.64
C TRP A 141 -0.40 -9.72 17.13
N GLY A 142 -1.63 -10.00 16.70
CA GLY A 142 -2.00 -10.19 15.30
C GLY A 142 -2.52 -8.93 14.61
N GLY A 143 -2.99 -7.92 15.36
CA GLY A 143 -3.72 -6.77 14.82
C GLY A 143 -2.98 -6.03 13.70
N PHE A 144 -1.67 -5.82 13.85
CA PHE A 144 -0.87 -5.08 12.85
C PHE A 144 -0.77 -5.81 11.49
N TYR A 145 -1.06 -7.11 11.39
CA TYR A 145 -1.11 -7.83 10.11
C TYR A 145 -2.34 -7.46 9.26
N PHE A 146 -3.37 -6.90 9.89
CA PHE A 146 -4.64 -6.50 9.28
C PHE A 146 -4.81 -4.98 9.20
N GLN A 147 -3.87 -4.20 9.72
CA GLN A 147 -3.89 -2.74 9.56
C GLN A 147 -3.35 -2.35 8.18
N ASN A 148 -3.76 -1.20 7.64
CA ASN A 148 -3.12 -0.66 6.43
C ASN A 148 -1.79 0.01 6.80
N LEU A 149 -1.86 1.25 7.29
CA LEU A 149 -0.72 1.99 7.82
C LEU A 149 -0.74 1.92 9.35
N PRO A 150 0.40 1.65 10.01
CA PRO A 150 0.49 1.77 11.46
C PRO A 150 0.36 3.24 11.86
N ASP A 151 -0.19 3.49 13.06
CA ASP A 151 -0.27 4.83 13.63
C ASP A 151 1.08 5.18 14.26
N ILE A 152 1.86 6.01 13.58
CA ILE A 152 3.24 6.38 13.94
C ILE A 152 3.48 7.87 13.72
N ASN A 153 4.41 8.41 14.49
CA ASN A 153 4.89 9.78 14.37
C ASN A 153 6.42 9.84 14.47
N ALA A 154 7.03 11.01 14.28
CA ALA A 154 8.48 11.15 14.34
C ALA A 154 9.07 10.74 15.71
N GLU A 155 8.36 11.00 16.81
CA GLU A 155 8.79 10.63 18.17
C GLU A 155 8.83 9.12 18.38
N SER A 156 8.02 8.36 17.62
CA SER A 156 7.99 6.90 17.66
C SER A 156 9.34 6.28 17.29
N PHE A 157 10.16 6.99 16.51
CA PHE A 157 11.49 6.57 16.04
C PHE A 157 12.64 7.06 16.92
N THR A 158 12.36 7.58 18.12
CA THR A 158 13.41 8.01 19.06
C THR A 158 14.36 6.86 19.37
N HIS A 159 15.65 7.04 19.09
CA HIS A 159 16.68 6.02 19.27
C HIS A 159 17.88 6.54 20.06
N LYS A 160 18.55 5.65 20.81
CA LYS A 160 19.67 6.03 21.69
C LYS A 160 20.97 6.32 20.95
N SER A 161 21.20 5.62 19.83
CA SER A 161 22.48 5.66 19.10
C SER A 161 22.35 6.11 17.64
N LEU A 162 21.14 6.36 17.16
CA LEU A 162 20.89 6.74 15.77
C LEU A 162 20.18 8.09 15.74
N SER A 163 20.65 9.00 14.89
CA SER A 163 19.95 10.26 14.63
C SER A 163 18.73 10.04 13.73
N PRO A 164 17.73 10.94 13.75
CA PRO A 164 16.60 10.88 12.82
C PRO A 164 17.04 10.79 11.35
N GLU A 165 18.08 11.52 10.97
CA GLU A 165 18.61 11.53 9.60
C GLU A 165 19.16 10.15 9.20
N GLN A 166 19.88 9.49 10.11
CA GLN A 166 20.37 8.12 9.88
C GLN A 166 19.23 7.12 9.74
N ILE A 167 18.15 7.30 10.51
CA ILE A 167 16.95 6.44 10.43
C ILE A 167 16.25 6.63 9.07
N ILE A 168 16.08 7.88 8.62
CA ILE A 168 15.51 8.17 7.29
C ILE A 168 16.36 7.54 6.20
N GLU A 169 17.68 7.72 6.25
CA GLU A 169 18.60 7.18 5.27
C GLU A 169 18.52 5.65 5.20
N MET A 170 18.58 4.95 6.33
CA MET A 170 18.52 3.49 6.33
C MET A 170 17.17 2.95 5.85
N LEU A 171 16.05 3.56 6.24
CA LEU A 171 14.72 3.13 5.82
C LEU A 171 14.54 3.35 4.31
N GLN A 172 15.05 4.47 3.79
CA GLN A 172 14.97 4.78 2.38
C GLN A 172 15.87 3.87 1.52
N LEU A 173 17.09 3.58 1.96
CA LEU A 173 17.98 2.63 1.30
C LEU A 173 17.39 1.22 1.32
N ALA A 174 16.85 0.79 2.45
CA ALA A 174 16.17 -0.49 2.58
C ALA A 174 14.96 -0.58 1.64
N LEU A 175 14.13 0.47 1.60
CA LEU A 175 12.99 0.56 0.68
C LEU A 175 13.44 0.34 -0.76
N TRP A 176 14.47 1.05 -1.24
CA TRP A 176 14.97 0.89 -2.61
C TRP A 176 15.53 -0.50 -2.90
N GLN A 177 16.26 -1.11 -1.96
CA GLN A 177 16.80 -2.46 -2.17
C GLN A 177 15.67 -3.50 -2.19
N LEU A 178 14.71 -3.41 -1.27
CA LEU A 178 13.57 -4.30 -1.20
C LEU A 178 12.65 -4.18 -2.43
N GLU A 179 12.47 -2.97 -2.99
CA GLU A 179 11.73 -2.74 -4.25
C GLU A 179 12.30 -3.53 -5.44
N THR A 180 13.59 -3.88 -5.41
CA THR A 180 14.28 -4.59 -6.49
C THR A 180 14.36 -6.10 -6.27
N LEU A 181 13.79 -6.64 -5.20
CA LEU A 181 13.85 -8.07 -4.91
C LEU A 181 13.14 -8.88 -6.01
N PRO A 182 13.81 -9.88 -6.62
CA PRO A 182 13.19 -10.71 -7.65
C PRO A 182 12.18 -11.70 -7.06
N THR A 183 12.35 -12.10 -5.80
CA THR A 183 11.48 -13.03 -5.09
C THR A 183 11.28 -12.55 -3.67
N TRP A 184 10.03 -12.33 -3.29
CA TRP A 184 9.66 -11.88 -1.96
C TRP A 184 9.60 -13.08 -1.00
N SER A 185 10.64 -13.24 -0.17
CA SER A 185 10.73 -14.28 0.85
C SER A 185 11.44 -13.74 2.10
N GLU A 186 11.18 -14.34 3.26
CA GLU A 186 11.86 -13.95 4.52
C GLU A 186 13.39 -14.05 4.39
N GLU A 187 13.89 -15.10 3.73
CA GLU A 187 15.33 -15.30 3.51
C GLU A 187 15.95 -14.15 2.71
N ASN A 188 15.31 -13.74 1.61
CA ASN A 188 15.81 -12.67 0.77
C ASN A 188 15.72 -11.31 1.48
N ILE A 189 14.62 -11.05 2.20
CA ILE A 189 14.46 -9.84 3.02
C ILE A 189 15.57 -9.78 4.08
N TYR A 190 15.81 -10.88 4.78
CA TYR A 190 16.87 -10.98 5.79
C TYR A 190 18.25 -10.71 5.17
N ALA A 191 18.57 -11.36 4.05
CA ALA A 191 19.86 -11.20 3.38
C ALA A 191 20.10 -9.74 2.95
N THR A 192 19.08 -9.09 2.37
CA THR A 192 19.12 -7.69 1.96
C THR A 192 19.34 -6.75 3.15
N LEU A 193 18.49 -6.85 4.18
CA LEU A 193 18.57 -5.96 5.34
C LEU A 193 19.86 -6.16 6.14
N LYS A 194 20.33 -7.41 6.28
CA LYS A 194 21.61 -7.72 6.91
C LYS A 194 22.79 -7.15 6.12
N GLY A 195 22.77 -7.29 4.79
CA GLY A 195 23.80 -6.73 3.92
C GLY A 195 23.87 -5.21 4.03
N LEU A 196 22.72 -4.54 4.07
CA LEU A 196 22.63 -3.09 4.24
C LEU A 196 23.12 -2.65 5.63
N ALA A 197 22.72 -3.34 6.70
CA ALA A 197 23.21 -3.05 8.05
C ALA A 197 24.74 -3.15 8.14
N ALA A 198 25.33 -4.18 7.52
CA ALA A 198 26.78 -4.35 7.46
C ALA A 198 27.47 -3.25 6.63
N HIS A 199 26.87 -2.84 5.51
CA HIS A 199 27.40 -1.78 4.66
C HIS A 199 27.43 -0.41 5.37
N LEU A 200 26.42 -0.13 6.20
CA LEU A 200 26.32 1.10 6.99
C LEU A 200 27.11 1.04 8.31
N ASP A 201 27.77 -0.08 8.62
CA ASP A 201 28.46 -0.34 9.90
C ASP A 201 27.55 -0.15 11.13
N ILE A 202 26.27 -0.55 11.01
CA ILE A 202 25.29 -0.46 12.10
C ILE A 202 25.00 -1.86 12.64
N LYS A 203 25.03 -2.00 13.97
CA LYS A 203 24.67 -3.26 14.63
C LYS A 203 23.24 -3.65 14.28
N MET A 204 23.02 -4.90 13.89
CA MET A 204 21.71 -5.41 13.46
C MET A 204 20.57 -5.08 14.44
N ARG A 205 20.83 -5.13 15.75
CA ARG A 205 19.83 -4.76 16.78
C ARG A 205 19.35 -3.32 16.63
N ASP A 206 20.28 -2.38 16.46
CA ASP A 206 20.00 -0.96 16.37
C ASP A 206 19.41 -0.64 14.98
N PHE A 207 19.91 -1.30 13.92
CA PHE A 207 19.39 -1.20 12.56
C PHE A 207 17.93 -1.66 12.44
N MET A 208 17.54 -2.75 13.12
CA MET A 208 16.19 -3.30 13.01
C MET A 208 15.14 -2.54 13.83
N ALA A 209 15.53 -1.74 14.83
CA ALA A 209 14.58 -1.07 15.71
C ALA A 209 13.57 -0.15 14.96
N PRO A 210 13.99 0.69 14.00
CA PRO A 210 13.06 1.46 13.16
C PRO A 210 12.09 0.60 12.33
N PHE A 211 12.49 -0.60 11.91
CA PHE A 211 11.64 -1.48 11.11
C PHE A 211 10.49 -2.07 11.94
N PHE A 212 10.68 -2.33 13.23
CA PHE A 212 9.58 -2.73 14.11
C PHE A 212 8.49 -1.65 14.14
N ILE A 213 8.89 -0.38 14.30
CA ILE A 213 7.97 0.75 14.32
C ILE A 213 7.31 0.93 12.95
N ALA A 214 8.11 0.96 11.88
CA ALA A 214 7.60 1.16 10.53
C ALA A 214 6.63 0.07 10.08
N ILE A 215 6.84 -1.19 10.46
CA ILE A 215 6.00 -2.31 10.04
C ILE A 215 4.87 -2.58 11.03
N ALA A 216 5.13 -2.61 12.33
CA ALA A 216 4.15 -3.04 13.33
C ALA A 216 3.54 -1.89 14.15
N GLY A 217 4.07 -0.67 14.04
CA GLY A 217 3.63 0.48 14.85
C GLY A 217 4.11 0.41 16.30
N SER A 218 5.04 -0.49 16.63
CA SER A 218 5.52 -0.72 18.00
C SER A 218 7.02 -0.99 18.02
N THR A 219 7.65 -0.82 19.19
CA THR A 219 9.08 -1.14 19.40
C THR A 219 9.35 -2.64 19.54
N SER A 220 8.30 -3.45 19.68
CA SER A 220 8.36 -4.91 19.78
C SER A 220 7.15 -5.55 19.11
N SER A 221 7.37 -6.62 18.34
CA SER A 221 6.32 -7.38 17.65
C SER A 221 6.74 -8.84 17.43
N THR A 222 6.05 -9.56 16.54
CA THR A 222 6.58 -10.81 15.95
C THR A 222 7.88 -10.55 15.18
N PRO A 223 8.67 -11.57 14.79
CA PRO A 223 9.92 -11.34 14.08
C PRO A 223 9.68 -10.51 12.81
N VAL A 224 10.12 -9.25 12.79
CA VAL A 224 9.61 -8.26 11.82
C VAL A 224 9.91 -8.63 10.36
N MET A 225 11.01 -9.33 10.08
CA MET A 225 11.34 -9.81 8.73
C MET A 225 10.38 -10.92 8.27
N ASN A 226 10.00 -11.83 9.17
CA ASN A 226 8.91 -12.78 8.93
C ASN A 226 7.58 -12.04 8.72
N SER A 227 7.31 -11.01 9.53
CA SER A 227 6.11 -10.18 9.36
C SER A 227 6.04 -9.51 7.98
N MET A 228 7.16 -8.97 7.48
CA MET A 228 7.26 -8.40 6.12
C MET A 228 6.98 -9.44 5.02
N ALA A 229 7.43 -10.68 5.21
CA ALA A 229 7.13 -11.77 4.30
C ALA A 229 5.63 -12.09 4.28
N ILE A 230 4.99 -12.16 5.46
CA ILE A 230 3.56 -12.48 5.63
C ILE A 230 2.65 -11.38 5.07
N ILE A 231 2.94 -10.09 5.32
CA ILE A 231 2.12 -8.98 4.81
C ILE A 231 2.38 -8.71 3.33
N GLY A 232 3.48 -9.21 2.77
CA GLY A 232 3.84 -9.08 1.37
C GLY A 232 4.56 -7.78 1.01
N ALA A 233 5.03 -7.73 -0.24
CA ALA A 233 5.86 -6.66 -0.77
C ALA A 233 5.15 -5.30 -0.73
N ASP A 234 3.97 -5.21 -1.35
CA ASP A 234 3.27 -3.94 -1.50
C ASP A 234 2.97 -3.27 -0.15
N MET A 235 2.52 -4.05 0.84
CA MET A 235 2.23 -3.53 2.18
C MET A 235 3.52 -3.12 2.90
N THR A 236 4.56 -3.95 2.85
CA THR A 236 5.87 -3.64 3.46
C THR A 236 6.44 -2.35 2.91
N LEU A 237 6.53 -2.23 1.58
CA LEU A 237 7.12 -1.06 0.92
C LEU A 237 6.29 0.21 1.20
N THR A 238 4.96 0.09 1.28
CA THR A 238 4.09 1.22 1.60
C THR A 238 4.26 1.67 3.04
N ARG A 239 4.36 0.75 3.99
CA ARG A 239 4.63 1.06 5.40
C ARG A 239 6.01 1.69 5.62
N LEU A 240 7.05 1.20 4.93
CA LEU A 240 8.38 1.82 4.96
C LEU A 240 8.37 3.24 4.38
N ARG A 241 7.67 3.45 3.26
CA ARG A 241 7.53 4.78 2.67
C ARG A 241 6.79 5.73 3.61
N HIS A 242 5.70 5.27 4.23
CA HIS A 242 4.97 6.03 5.23
C HIS A 242 5.87 6.46 6.41
N ALA A 243 6.69 5.54 6.92
CA ALA A 243 7.67 5.86 7.96
C ALA A 243 8.69 6.93 7.53
N VAL A 244 9.22 6.82 6.30
CA VAL A 244 10.13 7.83 5.73
C VAL A 244 9.44 9.19 5.61
N ASP A 245 8.19 9.23 5.14
CA ASP A 245 7.43 10.47 4.97
C ASP A 245 7.11 11.13 6.33
N VAL A 246 6.72 10.34 7.35
CA VAL A 246 6.48 10.80 8.73
C VAL A 246 7.73 11.43 9.34
N LEU A 247 8.91 10.93 8.98
CA LEU A 247 10.20 11.48 9.41
C LEU A 247 10.67 12.69 8.58
N GLY A 248 9.94 13.08 7.53
CA GLY A 248 10.25 14.26 6.70
C GLY A 248 10.96 13.96 5.37
N GLY A 249 11.17 12.68 5.03
CA GLY A 249 11.76 12.22 3.77
C GLY A 249 13.26 12.53 3.63
N LEU A 250 13.88 12.04 2.55
CA LEU A 250 15.25 12.43 2.20
C LEU A 250 15.29 13.89 1.72
N GLY A 251 15.44 14.81 2.67
CA GLY A 251 15.82 16.20 2.45
C GLY A 251 14.98 16.99 1.44
N LYS A 252 14.08 17.84 1.95
CA LYS A 252 14.16 19.24 1.52
C LYS A 252 15.30 19.85 2.33
N ARG A 253 16.51 19.88 1.75
CA ARG A 253 17.58 20.72 2.29
C ARG A 253 17.07 22.16 2.28
N ASN A 254 16.88 22.75 3.46
CA ASN A 254 16.98 24.21 3.61
C ASN A 254 18.47 24.58 3.63
#